data_AF-A0A2E4J3M9-F1
#
_entry.id   AF-A0A2E4J3M9-F1
#
_cell.length_a   1.000
_cell.length_b   1.000
_cell.length_c   1.000
_cell.angle_alpha   90.00
_cell.angle_beta   90.00
_cell.angle_gamma   90.00
#
_symmetry.space_group_name_H-M   'P 1'
#
loop_
_entity.id
_entity.type
_entity.pdbx_description
1 polymer ?
#
loop_
_entity_poly.entity_id
_entity_poly.type
_entity_poly.pdbx_seq_one_letter_code
_entity_poly.pdbx_strand_id
1 'polypeptide(L)'
;MSAPSNTLTACAFFLASLVADALSAINSVQHADVPSSLRGTSLALVGCFASPVVMRPSGGIFGALQRPVVGAILAASAIGGLHHGGEDTRVFDALYATLVGMAMMFLYSSGGVDESSKHVKGKNQDRAVATSSSMLAGSMLLYANLRHLRAGLAHPVEVRNFHIVPGGYYNATSFETLGYAYASDTATVAVCFGAAAGVGAAVLLAMHVHELHAGTGSVALQLGVAALCQCVAALAAALTLGGQVDWLPAAFGQSACKADSDVCSAASASRRFAIANTQVAGLWLSALGLFALAYPPSARMSSPRDWTEATWTGALFATGAALASVLVIYAESSFEGTGEHVEYTAIATVAAIWISAFGDTFLGTLVYLGAFFWEEVLYVQDFGIEHVFAQLTHVVLFCSALLLLVHISLTTAAYFLQSEDLRVVAGYATVLGASLATALFCTAAALLMASSGAHDNALDVVDSGTRAALSFTLNHFLPAFIYVPLYACRCETNLLTTAQKRIAWVSAVLVVLVVYGLVLLFLGRSPAGPNANQGPLTIAALGAGLLPWALSATV
;
A
#
# COMPACT_ATOMS: atom_id res chain seq x y z
N MET A 1 -23.49 1.31 -4.81
CA MET A 1 -22.12 1.85 -4.73
C MET A 1 -21.90 2.80 -5.89
N SER A 2 -21.37 4.00 -5.68
CA SER A 2 -21.18 4.97 -6.76
C SER A 2 -19.75 4.87 -7.32
N ALA A 3 -19.62 4.72 -8.64
CA ALA A 3 -18.33 4.68 -9.35
C ALA A 3 -17.35 5.86 -9.07
N PRO A 4 -17.79 7.03 -8.59
CA PRO A 4 -16.87 8.08 -8.15
C PRO A 4 -16.17 7.81 -6.81
N SER A 5 -16.82 7.09 -5.87
CA SER A 5 -16.31 6.92 -4.50
C SER A 5 -15.06 6.03 -4.43
N ASN A 6 -15.05 4.86 -5.08
CA ASN A 6 -13.85 4.03 -5.07
C ASN A 6 -12.73 4.62 -5.94
N THR A 7 -13.07 5.43 -6.95
CA THR A 7 -12.06 6.12 -7.75
C THR A 7 -11.31 7.15 -6.92
N LEU A 8 -12.00 7.93 -6.08
CA LEU A 8 -11.34 8.85 -5.15
C LEU A 8 -10.54 8.11 -4.07
N THR A 9 -11.05 6.97 -3.60
CA THR A 9 -10.32 6.10 -2.68
C THR A 9 -9.03 5.57 -3.31
N ALA A 10 -9.09 5.13 -4.56
CA ALA A 10 -7.92 4.71 -5.31
C ALA A 10 -6.93 5.85 -5.54
N CYS A 11 -7.40 7.06 -5.89
CA CYS A 11 -6.55 8.24 -5.96
C CYS A 11 -5.79 8.48 -4.65
N ALA A 12 -6.44 8.27 -3.50
CA ALA A 12 -5.79 8.41 -2.19
C ALA A 12 -4.66 7.40 -1.98
N PHE A 13 -4.88 6.14 -2.37
CA PHE A 13 -3.85 5.10 -2.33
C PHE A 13 -2.70 5.35 -3.31
N PHE A 14 -2.98 5.81 -4.53
CA PHE A 14 -1.93 6.18 -5.47
C PHE A 14 -1.16 7.41 -5.01
N LEU A 15 -1.84 8.39 -4.43
CA LEU A 15 -1.19 9.54 -3.80
C LEU A 15 -0.31 9.10 -2.63
N ALA A 16 -0.77 8.18 -1.78
CA ALA A 16 0.03 7.60 -0.71
C ALA A 16 1.29 6.89 -1.25
N SER A 17 1.18 6.22 -2.39
CA SER A 17 2.33 5.64 -3.10
C SER A 17 3.30 6.70 -3.63
N LEU A 18 2.81 7.86 -4.11
CA LEU A 18 3.67 9.00 -4.49
C LEU A 18 4.38 9.63 -3.29
N VAL A 19 3.69 9.71 -2.15
CA VAL A 19 4.29 10.14 -0.88
C VAL A 19 5.36 9.15 -0.43
N ALA A 20 5.14 7.86 -0.64
CA ALA A 20 6.15 6.83 -0.36
C ALA A 20 7.40 7.02 -1.22
N ASP A 21 7.26 7.23 -2.54
CA ASP A 21 8.38 7.58 -3.44
C ASP A 21 9.08 8.89 -3.02
N ALA A 22 8.38 9.83 -2.38
CA ALA A 22 8.99 11.05 -1.88
C ALA A 22 9.85 10.83 -0.66
N LEU A 23 9.32 10.15 0.35
CA LEU A 23 9.99 9.92 1.62
C LEU A 23 11.12 8.88 1.50
N SER A 24 10.97 7.90 0.60
CA SER A 24 11.98 6.86 0.36
C SER A 24 13.16 7.31 -0.49
N ALA A 25 13.15 8.53 -1.05
CA ALA A 25 14.22 9.00 -1.94
C ALA A 25 15.63 8.92 -1.32
N ILE A 26 16.61 8.59 -2.17
CA ILE A 26 18.01 8.33 -1.78
C ILE A 26 18.62 9.62 -1.21
N ASN A 27 19.36 9.51 -0.11
CA ASN A 27 20.14 10.62 0.39
C ASN A 27 21.38 10.80 -0.51
N SER A 28 21.51 11.93 -1.20
CA SER A 28 22.67 12.22 -2.05
C SER A 28 23.52 13.30 -1.41
N VAL A 29 24.82 13.02 -1.27
CA VAL A 29 25.78 14.03 -0.80
C VAL A 29 26.23 14.96 -1.93
N GLN A 30 26.20 14.48 -3.19
CA GLN A 30 26.47 15.28 -4.39
C GLN A 30 25.27 16.15 -4.81
N HIS A 31 24.07 15.84 -4.31
CA HIS A 31 22.82 16.44 -4.76
C HIS A 31 21.88 16.77 -3.58
N ALA A 32 22.39 17.26 -2.46
CA ALA A 32 21.56 17.76 -1.37
C ALA A 32 20.53 18.81 -1.87
N ASP A 33 20.94 19.58 -2.89
CA ASP A 33 20.14 20.60 -3.58
C ASP A 33 19.54 20.12 -4.92
N VAL A 34 19.10 18.85 -5.06
CA VAL A 34 18.29 18.49 -6.25
C VAL A 34 17.07 19.40 -6.26
N PRO A 35 16.83 20.17 -7.34
CA PRO A 35 15.64 21.00 -7.42
C PRO A 35 14.39 20.10 -7.43
N SER A 36 13.48 20.34 -6.48
CA SER A 36 12.13 19.74 -6.39
C SER A 36 11.24 20.01 -7.62
N SER A 37 11.73 20.82 -8.56
CA SER A 37 11.04 21.28 -9.77
C SER A 37 10.52 20.14 -10.65
N LEU A 38 11.20 18.98 -10.67
CA LEU A 38 10.77 17.83 -11.48
C LEU A 38 9.53 17.14 -10.90
N ARG A 39 9.42 17.02 -9.57
CA ARG A 39 8.21 16.46 -8.94
C ARG A 39 7.02 17.42 -9.04
N GLY A 40 7.28 18.73 -8.90
CA GLY A 40 6.28 19.78 -9.21
C GLY A 40 5.78 19.70 -10.65
N THR A 41 6.69 19.57 -11.61
CA THR A 41 6.37 19.41 -13.03
C THR A 41 5.55 18.14 -13.28
N SER A 42 5.94 17.00 -12.69
CA SER A 42 5.20 15.75 -12.83
C SER A 42 3.79 15.84 -12.28
N LEU A 43 3.56 16.46 -11.11
CA LEU A 43 2.20 16.63 -10.57
C LEU A 43 1.33 17.56 -11.41
N ALA A 44 1.92 18.62 -11.99
CA ALA A 44 1.23 19.42 -12.99
C ALA A 44 0.85 18.58 -14.24
N LEU A 45 1.76 17.73 -14.72
CA LEU A 45 1.51 16.82 -15.86
C LEU A 45 0.45 15.76 -15.54
N VAL A 46 0.39 15.23 -14.30
CA VAL A 46 -0.68 14.34 -13.82
C VAL A 46 -2.04 15.03 -13.96
N GLY A 47 -2.13 16.32 -13.62
CA GLY A 47 -3.35 17.13 -13.77
C GLY A 47 -3.68 17.40 -15.23
N CYS A 48 -2.69 17.81 -16.02
CA CYS A 48 -2.84 18.03 -17.45
C CYS A 48 -3.31 16.76 -18.18
N PHE A 49 -2.81 15.59 -17.79
CA PHE A 49 -3.21 14.30 -18.35
C PHE A 49 -4.66 13.95 -17.96
N ALA A 50 -5.02 14.20 -16.70
CA ALA A 50 -6.36 13.95 -16.20
C ALA A 50 -7.41 14.91 -16.77
N SER A 51 -6.98 16.08 -17.27
CA SER A 51 -7.88 17.14 -17.73
C SER A 51 -8.74 16.70 -18.93
N PRO A 52 -9.97 17.24 -19.07
CA PRO A 52 -10.80 16.99 -20.24
C PRO A 52 -10.08 17.37 -21.54
N VAL A 53 -10.33 16.63 -22.61
CA VAL A 53 -9.79 16.95 -23.94
C VAL A 53 -10.48 18.20 -24.47
N VAL A 54 -9.71 19.19 -24.92
CA VAL A 54 -10.27 20.44 -25.47
C VAL A 54 -11.12 20.17 -26.72
N MET A 55 -12.41 20.53 -26.68
CA MET A 55 -13.34 20.45 -27.81
C MET A 55 -13.64 21.84 -28.38
N ARG A 56 -13.67 22.01 -29.72
CA ARG A 56 -14.15 23.25 -30.34
C ARG A 56 -15.67 23.22 -30.57
N PRO A 57 -16.37 24.37 -30.47
CA PRO A 57 -17.80 24.48 -30.79
C PRO A 57 -18.15 24.07 -32.24
N SER A 58 -17.18 24.14 -33.16
CA SER A 58 -17.37 23.83 -34.58
C SER A 58 -17.23 22.33 -34.94
N GLY A 59 -17.32 21.43 -33.96
CA GLY A 59 -17.53 19.98 -34.20
C GLY A 59 -16.29 19.11 -34.44
N GLY A 60 -15.08 19.58 -34.12
CA GLY A 60 -13.84 18.80 -34.29
C GLY A 60 -13.13 18.45 -32.97
N ILE A 61 -12.64 17.21 -32.83
CA ILE A 61 -11.74 16.77 -31.76
C ILE A 61 -10.31 17.15 -32.14
N PHE A 62 -9.77 18.24 -31.62
CA PHE A 62 -8.37 18.65 -31.88
C PHE A 62 -7.38 18.06 -30.87
N GLY A 63 -7.87 17.60 -29.71
CA GLY A 63 -7.03 17.12 -28.61
C GLY A 63 -6.82 15.60 -28.54
N ALA A 64 -7.05 14.84 -29.62
CA ALA A 64 -6.79 13.39 -29.62
C ALA A 64 -5.33 13.06 -29.27
N LEU A 65 -4.39 13.96 -29.61
CA LEU A 65 -2.97 13.85 -29.27
C LEU A 65 -2.61 14.42 -27.90
N GLN A 66 -3.51 15.14 -27.21
CA GLN A 66 -3.23 15.75 -25.90
C GLN A 66 -2.81 14.69 -24.89
N ARG A 67 -3.59 13.61 -24.75
CA ARG A 67 -3.29 12.53 -23.79
C ARG A 67 -2.02 11.75 -24.14
N PRO A 68 -1.81 11.29 -25.38
CA PRO A 68 -0.54 10.66 -25.77
C PRO A 68 0.68 11.55 -25.54
N VAL A 69 0.62 12.84 -25.91
CA VAL A 69 1.74 13.77 -25.76
C VAL A 69 2.01 14.07 -24.29
N VAL A 70 0.99 14.45 -23.52
CA VAL A 70 1.16 14.72 -22.08
C VAL A 70 1.59 13.45 -21.33
N GLY A 71 1.05 12.29 -21.71
CA GLY A 71 1.44 11.00 -21.16
C GLY A 71 2.89 10.64 -21.44
N ALA A 72 3.37 10.88 -22.67
CA ALA A 72 4.77 10.68 -23.03
C ALA A 72 5.70 11.64 -22.26
N ILE A 73 5.32 12.91 -22.10
CA ILE A 73 6.10 13.88 -21.32
C ILE A 73 6.09 13.49 -19.83
N LEU A 74 4.94 13.07 -19.29
CA LEU A 74 4.84 12.54 -17.93
C LEU A 74 5.77 11.35 -17.75
N ALA A 75 5.78 10.41 -18.70
CA ALA A 75 6.64 9.24 -18.62
C ALA A 75 8.13 9.58 -18.71
N ALA A 76 8.51 10.48 -19.62
CA ALA A 76 9.87 11.00 -19.70
C ALA A 76 10.28 11.69 -18.39
N SER A 77 9.40 12.50 -17.79
CA SER A 77 9.68 13.18 -16.51
C SER A 77 9.81 12.19 -15.34
N ALA A 78 9.01 11.13 -15.32
CA ALA A 78 9.00 10.13 -14.25
C ALA A 78 10.28 9.28 -14.26
N ILE A 79 10.69 8.82 -15.45
CA ILE A 79 11.88 8.00 -15.66
C ILE A 79 13.17 8.82 -15.60
N GLY A 80 13.18 10.01 -16.23
CA GLY A 80 14.38 10.85 -16.29
C GLY A 80 14.63 11.67 -15.02
N GLY A 81 13.60 11.92 -14.22
CA GLY A 81 13.75 12.74 -13.02
C GLY A 81 14.47 12.00 -11.90
N LEU A 82 15.43 12.64 -11.23
CA LEU A 82 16.22 12.08 -10.13
C LEU A 82 15.35 11.69 -8.92
N HIS A 83 15.82 10.73 -8.10
CA HIS A 83 15.15 10.21 -6.88
C HIS A 83 16.14 10.37 -5.73
N HIS A 84 16.66 11.58 -5.63
CA HIS A 84 17.61 11.98 -4.63
C HIS A 84 17.09 13.23 -3.92
N GLY A 85 17.34 13.33 -2.63
CA GLY A 85 17.03 14.53 -1.86
C GLY A 85 17.48 14.38 -0.41
N GLY A 86 17.87 15.50 0.18
CA GLY A 86 18.06 15.59 1.63
C GLY A 86 16.76 15.34 2.41
N GLU A 87 16.85 15.22 3.73
CA GLU A 87 15.67 14.99 4.58
C GLU A 87 14.59 16.06 4.40
N ASP A 88 14.96 17.33 4.50
CA ASP A 88 14.02 18.43 4.36
C ASP A 88 13.38 18.49 2.97
N THR A 89 14.16 18.27 1.91
CA THR A 89 13.64 18.22 0.53
C THR A 89 12.61 17.11 0.36
N ARG A 90 12.85 15.93 0.94
CA ARG A 90 11.91 14.80 0.87
C ARG A 90 10.63 15.05 1.65
N VAL A 91 10.75 15.60 2.86
CA VAL A 91 9.60 15.97 3.69
C VAL A 91 8.77 17.03 2.98
N PHE A 92 9.41 18.04 2.38
CA PHE A 92 8.74 19.08 1.62
C PHE A 92 8.07 18.52 0.36
N ASP A 93 8.76 17.67 -0.40
CA ASP A 93 8.20 17.02 -1.59
C ASP A 93 6.99 16.15 -1.25
N ALA A 94 7.06 15.40 -0.14
CA ALA A 94 5.97 14.56 0.35
C ALA A 94 4.77 15.41 0.80
N LEU A 95 5.03 16.52 1.51
CA LEU A 95 4.00 17.49 1.90
C LEU A 95 3.36 18.13 0.67
N TYR A 96 4.18 18.59 -0.29
CA TYR A 96 3.71 19.18 -1.54
C TYR A 96 2.86 18.20 -2.34
N ALA A 97 3.32 16.95 -2.50
CA ALA A 97 2.56 15.90 -3.17
C ALA A 97 1.21 15.67 -2.49
N THR A 98 1.21 15.56 -1.15
CA THR A 98 -0.01 15.39 -0.36
C THR A 98 -1.00 16.54 -0.59
N LEU A 99 -0.56 17.79 -0.43
CA LEU A 99 -1.41 18.98 -0.56
C LEU A 99 -1.95 19.16 -1.99
N VAL A 100 -1.08 19.08 -2.99
CA VAL A 100 -1.48 19.23 -4.40
C VAL A 100 -2.36 18.06 -4.84
N GLY A 101 -2.01 16.83 -4.47
CA GLY A 101 -2.81 15.65 -4.75
C GLY A 101 -4.21 15.75 -4.15
N MET A 102 -4.33 16.20 -2.90
CA MET A 102 -5.64 16.48 -2.28
C MET A 102 -6.42 17.58 -3.00
N ALA A 103 -5.75 18.68 -3.38
CA ALA A 103 -6.39 19.75 -4.14
C ALA A 103 -6.91 19.25 -5.50
N MET A 104 -6.14 18.38 -6.19
CA MET A 104 -6.57 17.74 -7.42
C MET A 104 -7.74 16.80 -7.19
N MET A 105 -7.70 15.94 -6.17
CA MET A 105 -8.83 15.07 -5.84
C MET A 105 -10.11 15.88 -5.58
N PHE A 106 -10.02 16.96 -4.81
CA PHE A 106 -11.15 17.87 -4.58
C PHE A 106 -11.67 18.48 -5.88
N LEU A 107 -10.78 19.07 -6.69
CA LEU A 107 -11.14 19.70 -7.96
C LEU A 107 -11.83 18.73 -8.93
N TYR A 108 -11.28 17.53 -9.09
CA TYR A 108 -11.80 16.52 -10.03
C TYR A 108 -13.05 15.80 -9.49
N SER A 109 -13.20 15.69 -8.16
CA SER A 109 -14.43 15.19 -7.53
C SER A 109 -15.63 16.13 -7.72
N SER A 110 -15.39 17.41 -7.97
CA SER A 110 -16.43 18.45 -8.12
C SER A 110 -16.84 18.73 -9.58
N GLY A 111 -16.33 17.95 -10.54
CA GLY A 111 -16.64 18.09 -11.97
C GLY A 111 -15.51 18.65 -12.84
N GLY A 112 -14.34 18.91 -12.25
CA GLY A 112 -13.14 19.31 -12.98
C GLY A 112 -13.09 20.79 -13.36
N VAL A 113 -12.14 21.12 -14.26
CA VAL A 113 -11.73 22.48 -14.63
C VAL A 113 -12.67 23.14 -15.65
N ASP A 114 -13.52 22.37 -16.33
CA ASP A 114 -14.30 22.87 -17.46
C ASP A 114 -15.59 23.59 -16.97
N GLU A 115 -15.63 24.92 -17.12
CA GLU A 115 -16.81 25.75 -16.81
C GLU A 115 -18.07 25.29 -17.54
N SER A 116 -17.93 24.74 -18.76
CA SER A 116 -19.07 24.26 -19.54
C SER A 116 -19.74 23.05 -18.89
N SER A 117 -18.97 22.20 -18.19
CA SER A 117 -19.48 21.02 -17.49
C SER A 117 -20.23 21.34 -16.19
N LYS A 118 -19.94 22.50 -15.56
CA LYS A 118 -20.64 22.98 -14.35
C LYS A 118 -22.06 23.49 -14.64
N HIS A 119 -22.35 23.82 -15.90
CA HIS A 119 -23.68 24.26 -16.35
C HIS A 119 -24.56 23.11 -16.87
N VAL A 120 -23.98 21.93 -17.07
CA VAL A 120 -24.72 20.72 -17.44
C VAL A 120 -25.33 20.12 -16.18
N LYS A 121 -26.66 20.02 -16.10
CA LYS A 121 -27.37 19.43 -14.95
C LYS A 121 -27.74 17.96 -15.22
N GLY A 122 -27.82 17.16 -14.16
CA GLY A 122 -28.29 15.77 -14.21
C GLY A 122 -27.22 14.77 -14.66
N LYS A 123 -27.65 13.68 -15.32
CA LYS A 123 -26.80 12.49 -15.62
C LYS A 123 -25.49 12.78 -16.37
N ASN A 124 -25.44 13.87 -17.13
CA ASN A 124 -24.24 14.24 -17.89
C ASN A 124 -23.14 14.85 -17.00
N GLN A 125 -23.50 15.48 -15.87
CA GLN A 125 -22.56 16.00 -14.88
C GLN A 125 -21.89 14.85 -14.12
N ASP A 126 -22.68 13.87 -13.67
CA ASP A 126 -22.17 12.69 -12.95
C ASP A 126 -21.18 11.88 -13.81
N ARG A 127 -21.47 11.79 -15.11
CA ARG A 127 -20.58 11.16 -16.09
C ARG A 127 -19.26 11.92 -16.25
N ALA A 128 -19.30 13.25 -16.29
CA ALA A 128 -18.10 14.08 -16.39
C ALA A 128 -17.22 13.92 -15.14
N VAL A 129 -17.82 14.05 -13.94
CA VAL A 129 -17.15 13.87 -12.64
C VAL A 129 -16.48 12.49 -12.55
N ALA A 130 -17.21 11.43 -12.89
CA ALA A 130 -16.70 10.06 -12.83
C ALA A 130 -15.54 9.84 -13.82
N THR A 131 -15.66 10.36 -15.04
CA THR A 131 -14.61 10.25 -16.07
C THR A 131 -13.35 11.00 -15.64
N SER A 132 -13.51 12.24 -15.18
CA SER A 132 -12.41 13.09 -14.71
C SER A 132 -11.69 12.48 -13.50
N SER A 133 -12.44 11.98 -12.52
CA SER A 133 -11.86 11.30 -11.35
C SER A 133 -11.10 10.04 -11.76
N SER A 134 -11.63 9.28 -12.74
CA SER A 134 -11.00 8.05 -13.22
C SER A 134 -9.71 8.31 -13.99
N MET A 135 -9.66 9.42 -14.74
CA MET A 135 -8.44 9.85 -15.40
C MET A 135 -7.40 10.37 -14.42
N LEU A 136 -7.82 11.02 -13.33
CA LEU A 136 -6.92 11.37 -12.24
C LEU A 136 -6.33 10.12 -11.57
N ALA A 137 -7.16 9.10 -11.29
CA ALA A 137 -6.69 7.84 -10.73
C ALA A 137 -5.68 7.16 -11.68
N GLY A 138 -5.99 7.11 -12.97
CA GLY A 138 -5.10 6.55 -13.99
C GLY A 138 -3.78 7.33 -14.14
N SER A 139 -3.81 8.66 -14.05
CA SER A 139 -2.59 9.48 -14.16
C SER A 139 -1.70 9.37 -12.92
N MET A 140 -2.29 9.33 -11.73
CA MET A 140 -1.56 9.09 -10.47
C MET A 140 -0.95 7.68 -10.45
N LEU A 141 -1.72 6.67 -10.85
CA LEU A 141 -1.24 5.29 -11.00
C LEU A 141 -0.07 5.20 -12.00
N LEU A 142 -0.20 5.85 -13.17
CA LEU A 142 0.85 5.88 -14.20
C LEU A 142 2.13 6.49 -13.63
N TYR A 143 2.03 7.67 -13.02
CA TYR A 143 3.18 8.37 -12.48
C TYR A 143 3.86 7.56 -11.37
N ALA A 144 3.10 7.08 -10.38
CA ALA A 144 3.62 6.30 -9.26
C ALA A 144 4.36 5.05 -9.74
N ASN A 145 3.77 4.29 -10.67
CA ASN A 145 4.39 3.07 -11.14
C ASN A 145 5.55 3.32 -12.10
N LEU A 146 5.59 4.42 -12.85
CA LEU A 146 6.81 4.78 -13.59
C LEU A 146 7.96 5.17 -12.66
N ARG A 147 7.67 5.76 -11.49
CA ARG A 147 8.68 6.01 -10.45
C ARG A 147 9.20 4.72 -9.83
N HIS A 148 8.33 3.79 -9.47
CA HIS A 148 8.74 2.46 -9.02
C HIS A 148 9.57 1.72 -10.08
N LEU A 149 9.13 1.78 -11.35
CA LEU A 149 9.86 1.15 -12.46
C LEU A 149 11.25 1.75 -12.61
N ARG A 150 11.38 3.07 -12.51
CA ARG A 150 12.69 3.73 -12.53
C ARG A 150 13.56 3.27 -11.35
N ALA A 151 13.02 3.23 -10.13
CA ALA A 151 13.77 2.77 -8.96
C ALA A 151 14.33 1.36 -9.19
N GLY A 152 13.51 0.43 -9.71
CA GLY A 152 13.98 -0.91 -10.08
C GLY A 152 15.05 -0.89 -11.18
N LEU A 153 14.83 -0.18 -12.29
CA LEU A 153 15.76 -0.15 -13.43
C LEU A 153 17.10 0.53 -13.11
N ALA A 154 17.08 1.55 -12.26
CA ALA A 154 18.27 2.31 -11.87
C ALA A 154 19.07 1.63 -10.75
N HIS A 155 18.45 0.70 -10.00
CA HIS A 155 19.02 0.12 -8.79
C HIS A 155 20.45 -0.41 -8.95
N PRO A 156 20.80 -1.25 -9.96
CA PRO A 156 22.17 -1.76 -10.08
C PRO A 156 23.21 -0.65 -10.33
N VAL A 157 22.83 0.40 -11.05
CA VAL A 157 23.69 1.54 -11.35
C VAL A 157 23.85 2.43 -10.13
N GLU A 158 22.76 2.67 -9.38
CA GLU A 158 22.76 3.45 -8.15
C GLU A 158 23.58 2.76 -7.05
N VAL A 159 23.55 1.42 -6.96
CA VAL A 159 24.40 0.65 -6.02
C VAL A 159 25.87 0.81 -6.37
N ARG A 160 26.21 0.67 -7.66
CA ARG A 160 27.59 0.78 -8.15
C ARG A 160 28.20 2.16 -7.86
N ASN A 161 27.38 3.21 -7.91
CA ASN A 161 27.80 4.59 -7.70
C ASN A 161 27.44 5.10 -6.30
N PHE A 162 27.14 4.20 -5.34
CA PHE A 162 26.78 4.61 -4.00
C PHE A 162 28.02 5.11 -3.25
N HIS A 163 27.99 6.37 -2.83
CA HIS A 163 29.07 7.03 -2.10
C HIS A 163 28.58 7.63 -0.79
N ILE A 164 29.44 7.62 0.23
CA ILE A 164 29.20 8.19 1.55
C ILE A 164 30.29 9.22 1.86
N VAL A 165 29.90 10.33 2.49
CA VAL A 165 30.83 11.33 3.04
C VAL A 165 30.89 11.16 4.56
N PRO A 166 32.02 10.69 5.11
CA PRO A 166 32.23 10.63 6.55
C PRO A 166 32.23 12.04 7.15
N GLY A 167 31.55 12.25 8.29
CA GLY A 167 31.62 13.52 9.04
C GLY A 167 30.42 14.46 8.93
N GLY A 168 29.41 14.18 8.09
CA GLY A 168 28.21 15.05 7.96
C GLY A 168 28.49 16.49 7.44
N TYR A 169 29.74 16.81 7.14
CA TYR A 169 30.13 18.11 6.58
C TYR A 169 29.85 18.12 5.08
N TYR A 170 28.68 18.63 4.70
CA TYR A 170 28.26 18.88 3.32
C TYR A 170 29.19 19.80 2.50
N ASN A 171 30.24 20.37 3.12
CA ASN A 171 31.25 21.23 2.48
C ASN A 171 32.58 20.52 2.16
N ALA A 172 32.77 19.24 2.51
CA ALA A 172 34.01 18.53 2.23
C ALA A 172 34.02 17.97 0.79
N THR A 173 34.40 18.80 -0.17
CA THR A 173 34.52 18.46 -1.60
C THR A 173 35.62 17.42 -1.94
N SER A 174 36.25 16.77 -0.96
CA SER A 174 37.48 16.00 -1.18
C SER A 174 37.52 14.57 -0.65
N PHE A 175 36.50 14.06 0.06
CA PHE A 175 36.54 12.69 0.60
C PHE A 175 35.19 11.97 0.46
N GLU A 176 34.81 11.66 -0.78
CA GLU A 176 33.77 10.66 -1.05
C GLU A 176 34.38 9.26 -1.00
N THR A 177 33.82 8.39 -0.16
CA THR A 177 34.22 6.99 -0.08
C THR A 177 33.13 6.11 -0.69
N LEU A 178 33.50 4.94 -1.23
CA LEU A 178 32.52 3.97 -1.69
C LEU A 178 31.63 3.55 -0.51
N GLY A 179 30.33 3.67 -0.69
CA GLY A 179 29.35 3.28 0.30
C GLY A 179 29.11 1.77 0.32
N TYR A 180 28.58 1.27 1.44
CA TYR A 180 28.25 -0.14 1.59
C TYR A 180 26.78 -0.37 1.19
N ALA A 181 26.55 -1.01 0.04
CA ALA A 181 25.22 -1.25 -0.51
C ALA A 181 25.18 -2.59 -1.27
N TYR A 182 23.97 -3.15 -1.41
CA TYR A 182 23.73 -4.43 -2.07
C TYR A 182 22.65 -4.30 -3.16
N ALA A 183 22.96 -4.79 -4.36
CA ALA A 183 22.01 -4.87 -5.46
C ALA A 183 21.41 -6.28 -5.47
N SER A 184 20.17 -6.43 -5.02
CA SER A 184 19.45 -7.70 -5.17
C SER A 184 18.80 -7.81 -6.54
N ASP A 185 19.06 -8.92 -7.21
CA ASP A 185 18.40 -9.30 -8.47
C ASP A 185 16.90 -9.52 -8.25
N THR A 186 16.50 -10.24 -7.18
CA THR A 186 15.10 -10.50 -6.84
C THR A 186 14.33 -9.21 -6.61
N ALA A 187 14.84 -8.27 -5.80
CA ALA A 187 14.17 -6.98 -5.58
C ALA A 187 14.04 -6.20 -6.88
N THR A 188 15.11 -6.15 -7.69
CA THR A 188 15.12 -5.43 -8.95
C THR A 188 14.03 -5.95 -9.89
N VAL A 189 13.98 -7.27 -10.07
CA VAL A 189 12.97 -7.93 -10.92
C VAL A 189 11.57 -7.74 -10.36
N ALA A 190 11.37 -7.94 -9.06
CA ALA A 190 10.08 -7.80 -8.41
C ALA A 190 9.52 -6.38 -8.55
N VAL A 191 10.31 -5.36 -8.23
CA VAL A 191 9.92 -3.95 -8.34
C VAL A 191 9.61 -3.59 -9.80
N CYS A 192 10.46 -3.99 -10.75
CA CYS A 192 10.22 -3.74 -12.17
C CYS A 192 8.93 -4.42 -12.66
N PHE A 193 8.69 -5.68 -12.26
CA PHE A 193 7.52 -6.45 -12.64
C PHE A 193 6.22 -5.83 -12.09
N GLY A 194 6.16 -5.55 -10.79
CA GLY A 194 4.99 -4.94 -10.16
C GLY A 194 4.69 -3.54 -10.72
N ALA A 195 5.74 -2.75 -10.93
CA ALA A 195 5.64 -1.44 -11.54
C ALA A 195 5.14 -1.52 -12.99
N ALA A 196 5.68 -2.42 -13.81
CA ALA A 196 5.24 -2.61 -15.19
C ALA A 196 3.77 -3.05 -15.28
N ALA A 197 3.31 -3.92 -14.36
CA ALA A 197 1.90 -4.29 -14.27
C ALA A 197 1.00 -3.06 -13.97
N GLY A 198 1.42 -2.18 -13.06
CA GLY A 198 0.71 -0.94 -12.74
C GLY A 198 0.69 0.06 -13.89
N VAL A 199 1.82 0.22 -14.61
CA VAL A 199 1.89 1.04 -15.83
C VAL A 199 0.94 0.49 -16.89
N GLY A 200 0.92 -0.82 -17.12
CA GLY A 200 0.00 -1.48 -18.04
C GLY A 200 -1.47 -1.22 -17.68
N ALA A 201 -1.81 -1.36 -16.40
CA ALA A 201 -3.15 -1.03 -15.89
C ALA A 201 -3.51 0.44 -16.13
N ALA A 202 -2.59 1.37 -15.91
CA ALA A 202 -2.82 2.80 -16.15
C ALA A 202 -3.04 3.13 -17.64
N VAL A 203 -2.28 2.49 -18.54
CA VAL A 203 -2.46 2.64 -20.00
C VAL A 203 -3.83 2.08 -20.42
N LEU A 204 -4.22 0.92 -19.89
CA LEU A 204 -5.55 0.35 -20.12
C LEU A 204 -6.66 1.29 -19.65
N LEU A 205 -6.53 1.88 -18.46
CA LEU A 205 -7.47 2.89 -17.96
C LEU A 205 -7.57 4.10 -18.89
N ALA A 206 -6.43 4.60 -19.38
CA ALA A 206 -6.38 5.75 -20.29
C ALA A 206 -7.05 5.46 -21.64
N MET A 207 -6.86 4.26 -22.19
CA MET A 207 -7.45 3.81 -23.46
C MET A 207 -8.96 3.55 -23.33
N HIS A 208 -9.38 2.93 -22.23
CA HIS A 208 -10.76 2.47 -22.02
C HIS A 208 -11.53 3.31 -21.00
N VAL A 209 -11.20 4.61 -20.84
CA VAL A 209 -11.84 5.48 -19.83
C VAL A 209 -13.37 5.49 -19.93
N HIS A 210 -13.89 5.44 -21.16
CA HIS A 210 -15.34 5.45 -21.40
C HIS A 210 -15.99 4.12 -20.99
N GLU A 211 -15.29 3.01 -21.11
CA GLU A 211 -15.74 1.69 -20.67
C GLU A 211 -15.63 1.53 -19.15
N LEU A 212 -14.66 2.20 -18.52
CA LEU A 212 -14.56 2.24 -17.06
C LEU A 212 -15.79 2.91 -16.42
N HIS A 213 -16.30 3.97 -17.05
CA HIS A 213 -17.56 4.60 -16.64
C HIS A 213 -18.77 3.71 -16.91
N ALA A 214 -18.79 3.01 -18.05
CA ALA A 214 -19.83 2.03 -18.35
C ALA A 214 -19.78 0.82 -17.39
N GLY A 215 -18.63 0.61 -16.74
CA GLY A 215 -18.42 -0.40 -15.73
C GLY A 215 -18.38 -1.79 -16.34
N THR A 216 -17.42 -2.08 -17.21
CA THR A 216 -17.25 -3.44 -17.75
C THR A 216 -16.56 -4.36 -16.75
N GLY A 217 -17.01 -5.62 -16.68
CA GLY A 217 -16.38 -6.65 -15.84
C GLY A 217 -14.95 -6.99 -16.27
N SER A 218 -14.64 -6.85 -17.56
CA SER A 218 -13.31 -7.11 -18.13
C SER A 218 -12.24 -6.15 -17.63
N VAL A 219 -12.54 -4.84 -17.58
CA VAL A 219 -11.59 -3.84 -17.05
C VAL A 219 -11.39 -4.04 -15.55
N ALA A 220 -12.45 -4.33 -14.80
CA ALA A 220 -12.33 -4.65 -13.38
C ALA A 220 -11.44 -5.89 -13.12
N LEU A 221 -11.57 -6.93 -13.95
CA LEU A 221 -10.71 -8.11 -13.90
C LEU A 221 -9.25 -7.75 -14.17
N GLN A 222 -8.96 -6.99 -15.23
CA GLN A 222 -7.58 -6.59 -15.55
C GLN A 222 -6.92 -5.77 -14.44
N LEU A 223 -7.67 -4.85 -13.81
CA LEU A 223 -7.21 -4.08 -12.66
C LEU A 223 -6.93 -4.99 -11.45
N GLY A 224 -7.81 -5.96 -11.19
CA GLY A 224 -7.61 -6.96 -10.14
C GLY A 224 -6.39 -7.85 -10.38
N VAL A 225 -6.15 -8.28 -11.62
CA VAL A 225 -4.95 -9.05 -11.99
C VAL A 225 -3.69 -8.22 -11.80
N ALA A 226 -3.68 -6.96 -12.23
CA ALA A 226 -2.56 -6.06 -11.99
C ALA A 226 -2.30 -5.83 -10.49
N ALA A 227 -3.36 -5.71 -9.68
CA ALA A 227 -3.25 -5.59 -8.23
C ALA A 227 -2.59 -6.84 -7.61
N LEU A 228 -3.00 -8.04 -8.02
CA LEU A 228 -2.40 -9.30 -7.57
C LEU A 228 -0.92 -9.39 -7.93
N CYS A 229 -0.55 -9.02 -9.16
CA CYS A 229 0.87 -8.95 -9.57
C CYS A 229 1.68 -7.97 -8.70
N GLN A 230 1.10 -6.82 -8.34
CA GLN A 230 1.74 -5.87 -7.44
C GLN A 230 1.89 -6.39 -6.02
N CYS A 231 0.91 -7.15 -5.48
CA CYS A 231 1.04 -7.78 -4.18
C CYS A 231 2.17 -8.82 -4.14
N VAL A 232 2.28 -9.66 -5.17
CA VAL A 232 3.38 -10.65 -5.27
C VAL A 232 4.73 -9.94 -5.36
N ALA A 233 4.82 -8.88 -6.16
CA ALA A 233 6.02 -8.05 -6.27
C ALA A 233 6.38 -7.36 -4.93
N ALA A 234 5.38 -6.82 -4.23
CA ALA A 234 5.57 -6.16 -2.94
C ALA A 234 6.05 -7.13 -1.87
N LEU A 235 5.50 -8.35 -1.84
CA LEU A 235 5.96 -9.44 -0.97
C LEU A 235 7.41 -9.81 -1.27
N ALA A 236 7.75 -10.08 -2.54
CA ALA A 236 9.12 -10.42 -2.94
C ALA A 236 10.12 -9.31 -2.59
N ALA A 237 9.75 -8.04 -2.83
CA ALA A 237 10.56 -6.89 -2.46
C ALA A 237 10.72 -6.75 -0.93
N ALA A 238 9.67 -7.06 -0.15
CA ALA A 238 9.73 -7.04 1.31
C ALA A 238 10.66 -8.12 1.87
N LEU A 239 10.55 -9.36 1.39
CA LEU A 239 11.45 -10.45 1.80
C LEU A 239 12.90 -10.15 1.42
N THR A 240 13.10 -9.61 0.21
CA THR A 240 14.42 -9.21 -0.22
C THR A 240 14.99 -8.10 0.66
N LEU A 241 14.19 -7.09 1.03
CA LEU A 241 14.60 -6.04 1.97
C LEU A 241 15.04 -6.65 3.30
N GLY A 242 14.32 -7.66 3.80
CA GLY A 242 14.72 -8.47 4.94
C GLY A 242 16.07 -9.16 4.72
N GLY A 243 16.26 -9.83 3.59
CA GLY A 243 17.53 -10.47 3.24
C GLY A 243 18.70 -9.47 3.17
N GLN A 244 18.47 -8.20 2.81
CA GLN A 244 19.54 -7.19 2.82
C GLN A 244 20.11 -6.93 4.22
N VAL A 245 19.33 -7.16 5.27
CA VAL A 245 19.82 -7.10 6.67
C VAL A 245 20.93 -8.12 6.87
N ASP A 246 20.76 -9.32 6.33
CA ASP A 246 21.70 -10.44 6.44
C ASP A 246 22.95 -10.21 5.54
N TRP A 247 22.77 -9.58 4.36
CA TRP A 247 23.86 -9.28 3.42
C TRP A 247 24.66 -8.01 3.75
N LEU A 248 24.12 -7.13 4.59
CA LEU A 248 24.76 -5.88 5.00
C LEU A 248 25.03 -5.83 6.53
N PRO A 249 25.75 -6.80 7.11
CA PRO A 249 25.94 -6.90 8.57
C PRO A 249 26.69 -5.71 9.16
N ALA A 250 27.55 -5.02 8.39
CA ALA A 250 28.21 -3.81 8.86
C ALA A 250 27.25 -2.61 8.99
N ALA A 251 26.17 -2.58 8.22
CA ALA A 251 25.16 -1.55 8.30
C ALA A 251 24.07 -1.91 9.31
N PHE A 252 23.58 -3.15 9.32
CA PHE A 252 22.46 -3.56 10.18
C PHE A 252 22.87 -4.23 11.50
N GLY A 253 24.13 -4.62 11.68
CA GLY A 253 24.56 -5.28 12.91
C GLY A 253 24.65 -4.34 14.11
N GLN A 254 24.69 -4.94 15.31
CA GLN A 254 24.75 -4.22 16.59
C GLN A 254 25.95 -3.27 16.74
N SER A 255 27.03 -3.49 16.00
CA SER A 255 28.24 -2.65 16.06
C SER A 255 28.16 -1.39 15.19
N ALA A 256 27.17 -1.29 14.29
CA ALA A 256 27.07 -0.24 13.27
C ALA A 256 27.01 1.19 13.84
N CYS A 257 26.59 1.36 15.10
CA CYS A 257 26.52 2.66 15.78
C CYS A 257 27.21 2.69 17.15
N LYS A 258 28.13 1.75 17.45
CA LYS A 258 28.78 1.65 18.77
C LYS A 258 30.08 2.45 18.92
N ALA A 259 30.71 2.87 17.83
CA ALA A 259 32.08 3.41 17.85
C ALA A 259 32.17 4.94 17.69
N ASP A 260 31.50 5.52 16.68
CA ASP A 260 31.64 6.94 16.31
C ASP A 260 30.37 7.46 15.62
N SER A 261 30.08 8.76 15.73
CA SER A 261 28.90 9.39 15.10
C SER A 261 28.92 9.28 13.58
N ASP A 262 30.13 9.34 13.00
CA ASP A 262 30.33 9.29 11.55
C ASP A 262 30.04 7.90 10.98
N VAL A 263 30.42 6.86 11.73
CA VAL A 263 30.14 5.46 11.37
C VAL A 263 28.63 5.19 11.43
N CYS A 264 27.95 5.74 12.43
CA CYS A 264 26.50 5.61 12.55
C CYS A 264 25.75 6.34 11.42
N SER A 265 26.22 7.52 11.03
CA SER A 265 25.69 8.26 9.87
C SER A 265 25.85 7.47 8.57
N ALA A 266 27.02 6.85 8.35
CA ALA A 266 27.28 5.99 7.20
C ALA A 266 26.35 4.76 7.18
N ALA A 267 26.20 4.07 8.31
CA ALA A 267 25.29 2.94 8.43
C ALA A 267 23.83 3.33 8.16
N SER A 268 23.37 4.47 8.68
CA SER A 268 22.03 5.00 8.41
C SER A 268 21.83 5.29 6.91
N ALA A 269 22.82 5.87 6.23
CA ALA A 269 22.78 6.11 4.79
C ALA A 269 22.64 4.80 3.99
N SER A 270 23.41 3.77 4.35
CA SER A 270 23.33 2.43 3.75
C SER A 270 21.96 1.76 3.96
N ARG A 271 21.44 1.79 5.20
CA ARG A 271 20.10 1.24 5.52
C ARG A 271 18.99 1.95 4.76
N ARG A 272 19.12 3.26 4.61
CA ARG A 272 18.16 4.05 3.85
C ARG A 272 18.20 3.72 2.35
N PHE A 273 19.40 3.55 1.81
CA PHE A 273 19.58 3.13 0.42
C PHE A 273 18.88 1.79 0.14
N ALA A 274 18.99 0.82 1.06
CA ALA A 274 18.27 -0.45 0.99
C ALA A 274 16.73 -0.28 0.88
N ILE A 275 16.15 0.61 1.70
CA ILE A 275 14.71 0.90 1.70
C ILE A 275 14.28 1.63 0.42
N ALA A 276 15.09 2.59 -0.05
CA ALA A 276 14.82 3.39 -1.25
C ALA A 276 14.66 2.53 -2.50
N ASN A 277 15.43 1.46 -2.63
CA ASN A 277 15.47 0.67 -3.86
C ASN A 277 14.37 -0.40 -3.96
N THR A 278 13.78 -0.78 -2.82
CA THR A 278 12.78 -1.85 -2.77
C THR A 278 11.35 -1.32 -2.89
N GLN A 279 11.10 -0.03 -2.60
CA GLN A 279 9.80 0.66 -2.78
C GLN A 279 8.58 -0.13 -2.23
N VAL A 280 8.79 -0.93 -1.19
CA VAL A 280 7.80 -1.91 -0.66
C VAL A 280 6.48 -1.24 -0.31
N ALA A 281 6.54 -0.13 0.45
CA ALA A 281 5.35 0.61 0.86
C ALA A 281 4.55 1.17 -0.35
N GLY A 282 5.26 1.68 -1.37
CA GLY A 282 4.65 2.21 -2.57
C GLY A 282 3.91 1.14 -3.38
N LEU A 283 4.51 -0.04 -3.54
CA LEU A 283 3.88 -1.16 -4.25
C LEU A 283 2.63 -1.68 -3.53
N TRP A 284 2.68 -1.84 -2.20
CA TRP A 284 1.52 -2.26 -1.39
C TRP A 284 0.36 -1.26 -1.50
N LEU A 285 0.64 0.04 -1.38
CA LEU A 285 -0.37 1.09 -1.50
C LEU A 285 -0.95 1.17 -2.92
N SER A 286 -0.09 1.07 -3.96
CA SER A 286 -0.55 1.02 -5.35
C SER A 286 -1.45 -0.20 -5.61
N ALA A 287 -1.13 -1.37 -5.03
CA ALA A 287 -1.94 -2.57 -5.17
C ALA A 287 -3.34 -2.39 -4.56
N LEU A 288 -3.45 -1.82 -3.35
CA LEU A 288 -4.74 -1.51 -2.75
C LEU A 288 -5.54 -0.47 -3.56
N GLY A 289 -4.87 0.53 -4.14
CA GLY A 289 -5.52 1.47 -5.06
C GLY A 289 -6.11 0.79 -6.29
N LEU A 290 -5.40 -0.18 -6.86
CA LEU A 290 -5.89 -1.00 -7.97
C LEU A 290 -7.08 -1.88 -7.54
N PHE A 291 -7.05 -2.48 -6.35
CA PHE A 291 -8.21 -3.21 -5.81
C PHE A 291 -9.42 -2.29 -5.58
N ALA A 292 -9.21 -1.07 -5.10
CA ALA A 292 -10.28 -0.10 -4.95
C ALA A 292 -10.90 0.27 -6.32
N LEU A 293 -10.09 0.42 -7.37
CA LEU A 293 -10.60 0.60 -8.75
C LEU A 293 -11.22 -0.66 -9.34
N ALA A 294 -10.80 -1.84 -8.92
CA ALA A 294 -11.36 -3.12 -9.32
C ALA A 294 -12.69 -3.36 -8.58
N TYR A 295 -13.72 -2.58 -8.94
CA TYR A 295 -15.09 -2.79 -8.46
C TYR A 295 -15.52 -4.26 -8.65
N PRO A 296 -16.36 -4.82 -7.76
CA PRO A 296 -16.80 -6.20 -7.87
C PRO A 296 -17.38 -6.47 -9.27
N PRO A 297 -16.79 -7.41 -10.05
CA PRO A 297 -17.22 -7.67 -11.41
C PRO A 297 -18.69 -8.11 -11.49
N SER A 298 -19.22 -8.75 -10.44
CA SER A 298 -20.63 -9.15 -10.32
C SER A 298 -21.62 -7.99 -10.41
N ALA A 299 -21.24 -6.79 -10.00
CA ALA A 299 -22.09 -5.60 -10.09
C ALA A 299 -22.13 -4.99 -11.51
N ARG A 300 -21.35 -5.54 -12.44
CA ARG A 300 -21.00 -4.94 -13.74
C ARG A 300 -21.25 -5.87 -14.94
N MET A 301 -21.50 -7.14 -14.68
CA MET A 301 -21.79 -8.12 -15.72
C MET A 301 -23.29 -8.27 -15.92
N SER A 302 -23.70 -8.28 -17.18
CA SER A 302 -25.11 -8.31 -17.58
C SER A 302 -25.65 -9.73 -17.76
N SER A 303 -24.78 -10.73 -17.96
CA SER A 303 -25.18 -12.13 -18.13
C SER A 303 -24.52 -13.07 -17.11
N PRO A 304 -25.20 -14.15 -16.69
CA PRO A 304 -24.61 -15.19 -15.83
C PRO A 304 -23.40 -15.87 -16.45
N ARG A 305 -23.35 -15.97 -17.79
CA ARG A 305 -22.23 -16.57 -18.51
C ARG A 305 -20.97 -15.73 -18.37
N ASP A 306 -21.07 -14.42 -18.62
CA ASP A 306 -19.94 -13.50 -18.46
C ASP A 306 -19.42 -13.56 -17.01
N TRP A 307 -20.34 -13.65 -16.05
CA TRP A 307 -19.99 -13.80 -14.64
C TRP A 307 -19.18 -15.07 -14.37
N THR A 308 -19.62 -16.22 -14.89
CA THR A 308 -18.85 -17.47 -14.74
C THR A 308 -17.48 -17.39 -15.40
N GLU A 309 -17.39 -16.88 -16.63
CA GLU A 309 -16.11 -16.80 -17.37
C GLU A 309 -15.11 -15.86 -16.68
N ALA A 310 -15.56 -14.70 -16.21
CA ALA A 310 -14.72 -13.75 -15.47
C ALA A 310 -14.31 -14.29 -14.10
N THR A 311 -15.18 -15.02 -13.39
CA THR A 311 -14.87 -15.63 -12.10
C THR A 311 -13.79 -16.71 -12.26
N TRP A 312 -13.93 -17.59 -13.26
CA TRP A 312 -12.92 -18.60 -13.58
C TRP A 312 -11.58 -17.97 -13.95
N THR A 313 -11.59 -16.94 -14.78
CA THR A 313 -10.38 -16.24 -15.19
C THR A 313 -9.71 -15.55 -14.00
N GLY A 314 -10.49 -14.87 -13.15
CA GLY A 314 -9.99 -14.25 -11.91
C GLY A 314 -9.40 -15.28 -10.94
N ALA A 315 -10.08 -16.42 -10.75
CA ALA A 315 -9.59 -17.51 -9.92
C ALA A 315 -8.27 -18.10 -10.44
N LEU A 316 -8.10 -18.22 -11.77
CA LEU A 316 -6.86 -18.69 -12.37
C LEU A 316 -5.68 -17.76 -12.03
N PHE A 317 -5.84 -16.46 -12.23
CA PHE A 317 -4.80 -15.47 -11.91
C PHE A 317 -4.53 -15.39 -10.41
N ALA A 318 -5.57 -15.45 -9.57
CA ALA A 318 -5.41 -15.47 -8.12
C ALA A 318 -4.70 -16.74 -7.64
N THR A 319 -4.97 -17.89 -8.25
CA THR A 319 -4.24 -19.14 -7.97
C THR A 319 -2.78 -19.01 -8.36
N GLY A 320 -2.49 -18.46 -9.55
CA GLY A 320 -1.13 -18.16 -9.98
C GLY A 320 -0.40 -17.22 -9.02
N ALA A 321 -1.07 -16.17 -8.55
CA ALA A 321 -0.51 -15.23 -7.58
C ALA A 321 -0.25 -15.89 -6.21
N ALA A 322 -1.20 -16.69 -5.71
CA ALA A 322 -1.03 -17.44 -4.46
C ALA A 322 0.14 -18.43 -4.54
N LEU A 323 0.26 -19.19 -5.63
CA LEU A 323 1.39 -20.09 -5.88
C LEU A 323 2.70 -19.32 -5.98
N ALA A 324 2.74 -18.19 -6.69
CA ALA A 324 3.93 -17.35 -6.79
C ALA A 324 4.34 -16.79 -5.42
N SER A 325 3.40 -16.34 -4.58
CA SER A 325 3.67 -15.91 -3.20
C SER A 325 4.26 -17.04 -2.36
N VAL A 326 3.71 -18.25 -2.43
CA VAL A 326 4.27 -19.42 -1.72
C VAL A 326 5.67 -19.76 -2.21
N LEU A 327 5.91 -19.74 -3.52
CA LEU A 327 7.23 -19.99 -4.09
C LEU A 327 8.25 -18.93 -3.68
N VAL A 328 7.84 -17.65 -3.62
CA VAL A 328 8.69 -16.54 -3.15
C VAL A 328 9.06 -16.73 -1.67
N ILE A 329 8.08 -17.06 -0.81
CA ILE A 329 8.35 -17.38 0.61
C ILE A 329 9.33 -18.54 0.69
N TYR A 330 9.11 -19.60 -0.10
CA TYR A 330 9.95 -20.79 -0.07
C TYR A 330 11.38 -20.54 -0.59
N ALA A 331 11.54 -19.68 -1.59
CA ALA A 331 12.83 -19.39 -2.19
C ALA A 331 13.70 -18.44 -1.34
N GLU A 332 13.08 -17.49 -0.64
CA GLU A 332 13.79 -16.44 0.09
C GLU A 332 13.92 -16.70 1.60
N SER A 333 13.12 -17.61 2.17
CA SER A 333 13.10 -17.88 3.63
C SER A 333 13.72 -19.23 3.99
N SER A 334 14.21 -19.36 5.22
CA SER A 334 14.65 -20.64 5.80
C SER A 334 13.51 -21.26 6.61
N PHE A 335 13.26 -22.55 6.45
CA PHE A 335 12.30 -23.31 7.28
C PHE A 335 12.97 -23.99 8.48
N GLU A 336 14.14 -23.48 8.87
CA GLU A 336 14.92 -23.97 9.99
C GLU A 336 15.26 -22.80 10.94
N GLY A 337 15.48 -23.11 12.21
CA GLY A 337 15.95 -22.16 13.24
C GLY A 337 14.83 -21.58 14.09
N THR A 338 15.16 -20.60 14.95
CA THR A 338 14.16 -19.98 15.83
C THR A 338 13.19 -19.12 15.02
N GLY A 339 11.89 -19.28 15.29
CA GLY A 339 10.85 -18.58 14.55
C GLY A 339 10.42 -19.22 13.23
N GLU A 340 10.84 -20.46 12.91
CA GLU A 340 10.44 -21.17 11.67
C GLU A 340 8.93 -21.32 11.45
N HIS A 341 8.14 -21.11 12.50
CA HIS A 341 6.69 -21.14 12.44
C HIS A 341 6.11 -20.01 11.57
N VAL A 342 6.80 -18.87 11.46
CA VAL A 342 6.38 -17.68 10.69
C VAL A 342 6.15 -18.06 9.22
N GLU A 343 7.03 -18.85 8.62
CA GLU A 343 6.95 -19.28 7.23
C GLU A 343 5.71 -20.15 6.99
N TYR A 344 5.45 -21.12 7.88
CA TYR A 344 4.26 -21.97 7.80
C TYR A 344 2.97 -21.15 8.00
N THR A 345 2.96 -20.24 8.97
CA THR A 345 1.83 -19.33 9.22
C THR A 345 1.55 -18.44 8.00
N ALA A 346 2.59 -17.92 7.35
CA ALA A 346 2.46 -17.09 6.16
C ALA A 346 1.88 -17.87 4.99
N ILE A 347 2.35 -19.09 4.73
CA ILE A 347 1.80 -19.97 3.69
C ILE A 347 0.33 -20.30 3.98
N ALA A 348 0.01 -20.66 5.23
CA ALA A 348 -1.36 -20.91 5.65
C ALA A 348 -2.26 -19.68 5.49
N THR A 349 -1.74 -18.48 5.73
CA THR A 349 -2.46 -17.21 5.56
C THR A 349 -2.71 -16.90 4.08
N VAL A 350 -1.74 -17.10 3.19
CA VAL A 350 -1.93 -16.95 1.74
C VAL A 350 -3.00 -17.92 1.23
N ALA A 351 -2.95 -19.18 1.69
CA ALA A 351 -3.97 -20.17 1.37
C ALA A 351 -5.35 -19.76 1.92
N ALA A 352 -5.42 -19.27 3.16
CA ALA A 352 -6.64 -18.80 3.79
C ALA A 352 -7.28 -17.63 3.02
N ILE A 353 -6.49 -16.66 2.56
CA ILE A 353 -6.96 -15.54 1.72
C ILE A 353 -7.55 -16.07 0.41
N TRP A 354 -6.84 -16.99 -0.26
CA TRP A 354 -7.32 -17.59 -1.51
C TRP A 354 -8.62 -18.38 -1.31
N ILE A 355 -8.68 -19.24 -0.29
CA ILE A 355 -9.89 -20.00 0.08
C ILE A 355 -11.02 -19.04 0.41
N SER A 356 -10.74 -17.97 1.16
CA SER A 356 -11.75 -17.01 1.58
C SER A 356 -12.39 -16.26 0.41
N ALA A 357 -11.56 -15.89 -0.57
CA ALA A 357 -11.98 -15.13 -1.74
C ALA A 357 -12.67 -15.97 -2.83
N PHE A 358 -12.22 -17.20 -3.07
CA PHE A 358 -12.67 -18.02 -4.22
C PHE A 358 -13.30 -19.36 -3.86
N GLY A 359 -13.05 -19.88 -2.65
CA GLY A 359 -13.59 -21.13 -2.17
C GLY A 359 -14.75 -20.90 -1.21
N ASP A 360 -14.48 -21.13 0.08
CA ASP A 360 -15.43 -20.91 1.15
C ASP A 360 -14.88 -19.83 2.11
N THR A 361 -15.57 -18.69 2.17
CA THR A 361 -15.20 -17.58 3.04
C THR A 361 -15.09 -17.96 4.52
N PHE A 362 -15.97 -18.82 5.02
CA PHE A 362 -15.92 -19.27 6.41
C PHE A 362 -14.71 -20.15 6.63
N LEU A 363 -14.48 -21.13 5.75
CA LEU A 363 -13.30 -22.01 5.86
C LEU A 363 -12.01 -21.20 5.80
N GLY A 364 -11.88 -20.29 4.83
CA GLY A 364 -10.71 -19.42 4.71
C GLY A 364 -10.51 -18.56 5.95
N THR A 365 -11.58 -17.97 6.49
CA THR A 365 -11.48 -17.18 7.73
C THR A 365 -11.09 -18.02 8.94
N LEU A 366 -11.58 -19.26 9.06
CA LEU A 366 -11.19 -20.17 10.14
C LEU A 366 -9.73 -20.61 10.03
N VAL A 367 -9.25 -20.90 8.82
CA VAL A 367 -7.82 -21.22 8.59
C VAL A 367 -6.94 -20.03 8.95
N TYR A 368 -7.34 -18.81 8.58
CA TYR A 368 -6.63 -17.58 8.96
C TYR A 368 -6.59 -17.40 10.49
N LEU A 369 -7.72 -17.56 11.17
CA LEU A 369 -7.78 -17.46 12.63
C LEU A 369 -6.89 -18.50 13.31
N GLY A 370 -6.89 -19.74 12.83
CA GLY A 370 -6.01 -20.79 13.33
C GLY A 370 -4.53 -20.45 13.18
N ALA A 371 -4.12 -19.97 12.01
CA ALA A 371 -2.76 -19.53 11.74
C ALA A 371 -2.36 -18.34 12.65
N PHE A 372 -3.22 -17.32 12.76
CA PHE A 372 -2.99 -16.17 13.62
C PHE A 372 -2.85 -16.55 15.10
N PHE A 373 -3.77 -17.34 15.65
CA PHE A 373 -3.69 -17.75 17.05
C PHE A 373 -2.47 -18.62 17.33
N TRP A 374 -2.08 -19.46 16.38
CA TRP A 374 -0.85 -20.25 16.49
C TRP A 374 0.38 -19.35 16.60
N GLU A 375 0.52 -18.37 15.70
CA GLU A 375 1.59 -17.38 15.70
C GLU A 375 1.64 -16.60 17.03
N GLU A 376 0.51 -16.02 17.45
CA GLU A 376 0.46 -15.23 18.69
C GLU A 376 0.75 -16.06 19.94
N VAL A 377 0.33 -17.33 19.99
CA VAL A 377 0.65 -18.21 21.12
C VAL A 377 2.15 -18.47 21.19
N LEU A 378 2.79 -18.75 20.06
CA LEU A 378 4.25 -18.94 20.02
C LEU A 378 4.99 -17.64 20.35
N TYR A 379 4.54 -16.51 19.82
CA TYR A 379 5.11 -15.20 20.12
C TYR A 379 4.98 -14.86 21.62
N VAL A 380 3.85 -15.18 22.26
CA VAL A 380 3.67 -15.03 23.71
C VAL A 380 4.55 -16.00 24.50
N GLN A 381 4.80 -17.21 24.00
CA GLN A 381 5.71 -18.16 24.64
C GLN A 381 7.16 -17.65 24.60
N ASP A 382 7.58 -17.06 23.49
CA ASP A 382 8.95 -16.60 23.27
C ASP A 382 9.25 -15.27 23.99
N PHE A 383 8.31 -14.31 23.95
CA PHE A 383 8.54 -12.94 24.42
C PHE A 383 7.77 -12.57 25.70
N GLY A 384 6.78 -13.38 26.09
CA GLY A 384 5.89 -13.11 27.21
C GLY A 384 4.76 -12.14 26.86
N ILE A 385 3.61 -12.33 27.53
CA ILE A 385 2.38 -11.57 27.27
C ILE A 385 2.55 -10.05 27.41
N GLU A 386 3.41 -9.62 28.35
CA GLU A 386 3.67 -8.20 28.58
C GLU A 386 4.38 -7.52 27.41
N HIS A 387 5.27 -8.24 26.72
CA HIS A 387 6.01 -7.67 25.58
C HIS A 387 5.10 -7.58 24.36
N VAL A 388 4.35 -8.65 24.08
CA VAL A 388 3.43 -8.72 22.93
C VAL A 388 2.35 -7.64 23.01
N PHE A 389 1.62 -7.56 24.13
CA PHE A 389 0.51 -6.63 24.26
C PHE A 389 0.91 -5.19 24.62
N ALA A 390 2.20 -4.94 24.92
CA ALA A 390 2.74 -3.58 24.95
C ALA A 390 2.88 -2.96 23.56
N GLN A 391 2.81 -3.76 22.49
CA GLN A 391 2.86 -3.27 21.12
C GLN A 391 1.45 -3.10 20.54
N LEU A 392 1.16 -1.92 19.99
CA LEU A 392 -0.15 -1.59 19.42
C LEU A 392 -0.56 -2.55 18.29
N THR A 393 0.39 -3.01 17.46
CA THR A 393 0.12 -3.94 16.35
C THR A 393 -0.60 -5.20 16.82
N HIS A 394 -0.07 -5.88 17.84
CA HIS A 394 -0.66 -7.12 18.35
C HIS A 394 -2.03 -6.87 19.00
N VAL A 395 -2.24 -5.73 19.66
CA VAL A 395 -3.56 -5.35 20.18
C VAL A 395 -4.58 -5.12 19.05
N VAL A 396 -4.18 -4.45 17.97
CA VAL A 396 -5.01 -4.24 16.77
C VAL A 396 -5.35 -5.58 16.11
N LEU A 397 -4.36 -6.46 15.95
CA LEU A 397 -4.54 -7.79 15.38
C LEU A 397 -5.48 -8.65 16.22
N PHE A 398 -5.30 -8.68 17.53
CA PHE A 398 -6.18 -9.39 18.45
C PHE A 398 -7.62 -8.87 18.38
N CYS A 399 -7.81 -7.55 18.35
CA CYS A 399 -9.14 -6.95 18.17
C CYS A 399 -9.76 -7.33 16.82
N SER A 400 -8.95 -7.38 15.76
CA SER A 400 -9.38 -7.80 14.43
C SER A 400 -9.80 -9.27 14.43
N ALA A 401 -8.97 -10.18 14.96
CA ALA A 401 -9.31 -11.59 15.11
C ALA A 401 -10.60 -11.81 15.92
N LEU A 402 -10.79 -11.05 17.01
CA LEU A 402 -12.02 -11.08 17.79
C LEU A 402 -13.24 -10.63 16.96
N LEU A 403 -13.12 -9.58 16.16
CA LEU A 403 -14.18 -9.13 15.25
C LEU A 403 -14.52 -10.17 14.18
N LEU A 404 -13.54 -10.92 13.67
CA LEU A 404 -13.78 -12.06 12.76
C LEU A 404 -14.54 -13.19 13.45
N LEU A 405 -14.15 -13.55 14.68
CA LEU A 405 -14.86 -14.55 15.47
C LEU A 405 -16.31 -14.14 15.76
N VAL A 406 -16.52 -12.87 16.11
CA VAL A 406 -17.86 -12.30 16.32
C VAL A 406 -18.65 -12.33 15.01
N HIS A 407 -18.05 -11.94 13.89
CA HIS A 407 -18.69 -11.99 12.58
C HIS A 407 -19.13 -13.41 12.21
N ILE A 408 -18.24 -14.41 12.34
CA ILE A 408 -18.58 -15.81 12.06
C ILE A 408 -19.73 -16.26 12.97
N SER A 409 -19.60 -16.05 14.27
CA SER A 409 -20.59 -16.49 15.27
C SER A 409 -21.97 -15.90 15.01
N LEU A 410 -22.03 -14.58 14.75
CA LEU A 410 -23.28 -13.87 14.48
C LEU A 410 -23.88 -14.30 13.14
N THR A 411 -23.06 -14.51 12.10
CA THR A 411 -23.56 -14.93 10.79
C THR A 411 -24.11 -16.36 10.85
N THR A 412 -23.44 -17.26 11.57
CA THR A 412 -23.94 -18.61 11.83
C THR A 412 -25.24 -18.57 12.63
N ALA A 413 -25.30 -17.80 13.71
CA ALA A 413 -26.53 -17.64 14.51
C ALA A 413 -27.67 -17.03 13.68
N ALA A 414 -27.39 -16.01 12.86
CA ALA A 414 -28.36 -15.38 11.97
C ALA A 414 -28.89 -16.34 10.90
N TYR A 415 -28.07 -17.29 10.44
CA TYR A 415 -28.51 -18.32 9.51
C TYR A 415 -29.53 -19.27 10.16
N PHE A 416 -29.25 -19.76 11.37
CA PHE A 416 -30.15 -20.68 12.08
C PHE A 416 -31.41 -19.99 12.63
N LEU A 417 -31.28 -18.78 13.16
CA LEU A 417 -32.37 -18.02 13.77
C LEU A 417 -33.16 -17.16 12.77
N GLN A 418 -32.68 -17.07 11.52
CA GLN A 418 -33.25 -16.20 10.47
C GLN A 418 -33.42 -14.74 10.90
N SER A 419 -32.59 -14.25 11.83
CA SER A 419 -32.67 -12.89 12.38
C SER A 419 -31.92 -11.90 11.49
N GLU A 420 -32.61 -10.85 11.05
CA GLU A 420 -32.01 -9.74 10.31
C GLU A 420 -31.13 -8.85 11.21
N ASP A 421 -31.55 -8.64 12.45
CA ASP A 421 -30.79 -7.84 13.44
C ASP A 421 -29.38 -8.41 13.65
N LEU A 422 -29.25 -9.74 13.76
CA LEU A 422 -27.95 -10.39 13.89
C LEU A 422 -27.07 -10.18 12.64
N ARG A 423 -27.67 -10.13 11.45
CA ARG A 423 -26.94 -9.82 10.19
C ARG A 423 -26.46 -8.38 10.15
N VAL A 424 -27.27 -7.44 10.66
CA VAL A 424 -26.87 -6.04 10.80
C VAL A 424 -25.67 -5.90 11.74
N VAL A 425 -25.71 -6.55 12.90
CA VAL A 425 -24.58 -6.54 13.84
C VAL A 425 -23.34 -7.24 13.26
N ALA A 426 -23.52 -8.35 12.54
CA ALA A 426 -22.42 -9.00 11.81
C ALA A 426 -21.80 -8.06 10.76
N GLY A 427 -22.61 -7.25 10.08
CA GLY A 427 -22.16 -6.21 9.17
C GLY A 427 -21.32 -5.15 9.86
N TYR A 428 -21.71 -4.69 11.06
CA TYR A 428 -20.90 -3.77 11.86
C TYR A 428 -19.53 -4.36 12.21
N ALA A 429 -19.49 -5.63 12.64
CA ALA A 429 -18.24 -6.31 12.96
C ALA A 429 -17.28 -6.38 11.76
N THR A 430 -17.82 -6.66 10.57
CA THR A 430 -17.03 -6.66 9.32
C THR A 430 -16.49 -5.27 8.98
N VAL A 431 -17.30 -4.21 9.09
CA VAL A 431 -16.85 -2.84 8.80
C VAL A 431 -15.78 -2.38 9.79
N LEU A 432 -15.96 -2.67 11.08
CA LEU A 432 -14.98 -2.37 12.12
C LEU A 432 -13.65 -3.07 11.84
N GLY A 433 -13.69 -4.37 11.54
CA GLY A 433 -12.48 -5.15 11.28
C GLY A 433 -11.78 -4.74 9.99
N ALA A 434 -12.53 -4.47 8.91
CA ALA A 434 -11.97 -3.94 7.66
C ALA A 434 -11.31 -2.57 7.86
N SER A 435 -11.89 -1.70 8.70
CA SER A 435 -11.29 -0.42 9.07
C SER A 435 -9.97 -0.60 9.80
N LEU A 436 -9.91 -1.48 10.81
CA LEU A 436 -8.69 -1.77 11.56
C LEU A 436 -7.59 -2.36 10.68
N ALA A 437 -7.93 -3.34 9.84
CA ALA A 437 -6.96 -3.97 8.95
C ALA A 437 -6.44 -2.98 7.89
N THR A 438 -7.30 -2.11 7.36
CA THR A 438 -6.89 -1.03 6.43
C THR A 438 -6.04 0.01 7.15
N ALA A 439 -6.39 0.40 8.38
CA ALA A 439 -5.58 1.33 9.17
C ALA A 439 -4.19 0.75 9.43
N LEU A 440 -4.12 -0.52 9.84
CA LEU A 440 -2.88 -1.22 10.09
C LEU A 440 -2.00 -1.29 8.83
N PHE A 441 -2.60 -1.61 7.68
CA PHE A 441 -1.93 -1.62 6.38
C PHE A 441 -1.32 -0.24 6.03
N CYS A 442 -2.12 0.82 6.12
CA CYS A 442 -1.68 2.17 5.80
C CYS A 442 -0.62 2.69 6.80
N THR A 443 -0.80 2.42 8.09
CA THR A 443 0.17 2.79 9.13
C THR A 443 1.48 2.03 8.98
N ALA A 444 1.45 0.76 8.58
CA ALA A 444 2.67 0.00 8.31
C ALA A 444 3.43 0.52 7.09
N ALA A 445 2.72 0.88 6.02
CA ALA A 445 3.33 1.58 4.89
C ALA A 445 3.98 2.90 5.35
N ALA A 446 3.27 3.69 6.16
CA ALA A 446 3.79 4.93 6.73
C ALA A 446 5.02 4.70 7.64
N LEU A 447 5.02 3.62 8.43
CA LEU A 447 6.14 3.25 9.28
C LEU A 447 7.37 2.87 8.44
N LEU A 448 7.20 2.08 7.38
CA LEU A 448 8.29 1.76 6.46
C LEU A 448 8.91 3.02 5.84
N MET A 449 8.08 4.00 5.45
CA MET A 449 8.56 5.30 4.93
C MET A 449 9.28 6.13 5.99
N ALA A 450 8.73 6.19 7.20
CA ALA A 450 9.22 7.03 8.28
C ALA A 450 10.49 6.47 8.93
N SER A 451 10.67 5.15 8.90
CA SER A 451 11.79 4.44 9.53
C SER A 451 13.14 5.03 9.11
N SER A 452 13.30 5.57 7.90
CA SER A 452 14.52 6.27 7.44
C SER A 452 15.83 5.50 7.69
N GLY A 453 15.79 4.16 7.78
CA GLY A 453 16.94 3.33 8.14
C GLY A 453 17.28 3.31 9.64
N ALA A 454 16.38 3.80 10.51
CA ALA A 454 16.43 3.54 11.94
C ALA A 454 16.29 2.04 12.17
N HIS A 455 17.28 1.47 12.84
CA HIS A 455 17.30 0.05 13.19
C HIS A 455 17.01 -0.03 14.68
N ASP A 456 15.94 -0.74 15.03
CA ASP A 456 15.62 -1.02 16.42
C ASP A 456 16.38 -2.28 16.85
N ASN A 457 16.90 -2.29 18.08
CA ASN A 457 17.62 -3.44 18.63
C ASN A 457 16.71 -4.69 18.78
N ALA A 458 15.42 -4.58 18.49
CA ALA A 458 14.46 -5.68 18.53
C ALA A 458 14.67 -6.75 17.44
N LEU A 459 15.41 -6.44 16.37
CA LEU A 459 15.80 -7.42 15.34
C LEU A 459 16.88 -8.41 15.82
N ASP A 460 17.50 -8.16 16.99
CA ASP A 460 18.49 -9.05 17.60
C ASP A 460 17.90 -10.39 18.09
N VAL A 461 16.57 -10.55 18.05
CA VAL A 461 15.87 -11.76 18.52
C VAL A 461 15.43 -12.69 17.38
N VAL A 462 15.50 -12.26 16.12
CA VAL A 462 15.12 -13.08 14.96
C VAL A 462 16.38 -13.52 14.21
N ASP A 463 16.55 -14.83 14.00
CA ASP A 463 17.75 -15.43 13.37
C ASP A 463 18.02 -14.94 11.93
N SER A 464 17.04 -14.33 11.24
CA SER A 464 17.18 -13.80 9.88
C SER A 464 16.32 -12.56 9.65
N GLY A 465 16.88 -11.57 8.94
CA GLY A 465 16.15 -10.40 8.48
C GLY A 465 14.98 -10.71 7.54
N THR A 466 15.09 -11.75 6.70
CA THR A 466 13.98 -12.17 5.83
C THR A 466 12.78 -12.62 6.64
N ARG A 467 13.00 -13.40 7.70
CA ARG A 467 11.92 -13.87 8.59
C ARG A 467 11.25 -12.70 9.31
N ALA A 468 12.03 -11.72 9.76
CA ALA A 468 11.47 -10.50 10.34
C ALA A 468 10.62 -9.71 9.34
N ALA A 469 11.06 -9.61 8.07
CA ALA A 469 10.27 -8.97 7.03
C ALA A 469 8.99 -9.76 6.68
N LEU A 470 9.05 -11.09 6.72
CA LEU A 470 7.89 -11.95 6.52
C LEU A 470 6.87 -11.79 7.65
N SER A 471 7.32 -11.83 8.91
CA SER A 471 6.50 -11.57 10.10
C SER A 471 5.89 -10.17 10.04
N PHE A 472 6.66 -9.14 9.68
CA PHE A 472 6.13 -7.79 9.46
C PHE A 472 5.03 -7.79 8.40
N THR A 473 5.23 -8.46 7.26
CA THR A 473 4.24 -8.53 6.18
C THR A 473 2.97 -9.26 6.60
N LEU A 474 3.12 -10.39 7.29
CA LEU A 474 2.04 -11.21 7.83
C LEU A 474 1.19 -10.41 8.82
N ASN A 475 1.82 -9.66 9.71
CA ASN A 475 1.15 -8.94 10.79
C ASN A 475 0.56 -7.60 10.33
N HIS A 476 1.05 -7.01 9.25
CA HIS A 476 0.66 -5.64 8.89
C HIS A 476 -0.10 -5.51 7.55
N PHE A 477 0.25 -6.30 6.54
CA PHE A 477 -0.34 -6.18 5.19
C PHE A 477 -1.38 -7.27 4.91
N LEU A 478 -1.07 -8.52 5.26
CA LEU A 478 -1.97 -9.67 4.99
C LEU A 478 -3.35 -9.61 5.66
N PRO A 479 -3.54 -9.03 6.87
CA PRO A 479 -4.85 -8.98 7.52
C PRO A 479 -5.89 -8.21 6.70
N ALA A 480 -5.50 -7.22 5.90
CA ALA A 480 -6.45 -6.50 5.05
C ALA A 480 -7.16 -7.44 4.06
N PHE A 481 -6.43 -8.43 3.52
CA PHE A 481 -6.94 -9.31 2.47
C PHE A 481 -7.92 -10.37 2.96
N ILE A 482 -7.96 -10.70 4.27
CA ILE A 482 -9.03 -11.56 4.80
C ILE A 482 -10.36 -10.79 4.92
N TYR A 483 -10.29 -9.49 5.21
CA TYR A 483 -11.47 -8.64 5.35
C TYR A 483 -12.04 -8.14 4.02
N VAL A 484 -11.22 -7.98 2.99
CA VAL A 484 -11.69 -7.47 1.68
C VAL A 484 -12.86 -8.31 1.12
N PRO A 485 -12.79 -9.66 1.03
CA PRO A 485 -13.91 -10.48 0.59
C PRO A 485 -15.14 -10.34 1.50
N LEU A 486 -14.93 -10.24 2.81
CA LEU A 486 -16.00 -10.07 3.80
C LEU A 486 -16.69 -8.70 3.65
N TYR A 487 -15.94 -7.64 3.37
CA TYR A 487 -16.49 -6.30 3.20
C TYR A 487 -17.22 -6.14 1.87
N ALA A 488 -16.61 -6.64 0.79
CA ALA A 488 -17.05 -6.37 -0.59
C ALA A 488 -18.13 -7.31 -1.11
N CYS A 489 -18.14 -8.58 -0.71
CA CYS A 489 -18.97 -9.62 -1.34
C CYS A 489 -20.18 -10.06 -0.51
N ARG A 490 -20.37 -9.53 0.70
CA ARG A 490 -21.36 -10.00 1.66
C ARG A 490 -22.60 -9.11 1.73
N CYS A 491 -23.75 -9.72 1.97
CA CYS A 491 -25.03 -9.02 2.07
C CYS A 491 -25.12 -8.20 3.36
N GLU A 492 -24.45 -8.64 4.43
CA GLU A 492 -24.51 -8.07 5.77
C GLU A 492 -24.02 -6.62 5.79
N THR A 493 -22.91 -6.31 5.11
CA THR A 493 -22.42 -4.93 4.99
C THR A 493 -23.34 -4.06 4.15
N ASN A 494 -24.11 -4.64 3.22
CA ASN A 494 -25.07 -3.91 2.40
C ASN A 494 -26.36 -3.57 3.13
N LEU A 495 -26.63 -4.17 4.30
CA LEU A 495 -27.74 -3.79 5.19
C LEU A 495 -27.47 -2.46 5.91
N LEU A 496 -26.21 -2.04 6.01
CA LEU A 496 -25.83 -0.80 6.66
C LEU A 496 -25.95 0.39 5.71
N THR A 497 -26.55 1.48 6.19
CA THR A 497 -26.52 2.78 5.52
C THR A 497 -25.09 3.32 5.44
N THR A 498 -24.83 4.19 4.47
CA THR A 498 -23.52 4.85 4.32
C THR A 498 -23.08 5.61 5.58
N ALA A 499 -24.03 6.21 6.31
CA ALA A 499 -23.73 6.89 7.57
C ALA A 499 -23.28 5.90 8.65
N GLN A 500 -23.98 4.76 8.79
CA GLN A 500 -23.61 3.71 9.73
C GLN A 500 -22.23 3.12 9.43
N LYS A 501 -21.92 2.87 8.14
CA LYS A 501 -20.59 2.41 7.72
C LYS A 501 -19.49 3.39 8.12
N ARG A 502 -19.69 4.69 7.87
CA ARG A 502 -18.72 5.74 8.24
C ARG A 502 -18.50 5.84 9.75
N ILE A 503 -19.58 5.82 10.52
CA ILE A 503 -19.50 5.88 11.98
C ILE A 503 -18.75 4.65 12.49
N ALA A 504 -19.11 3.45 12.03
CA ALA A 504 -18.43 2.22 12.37
C ALA A 504 -16.93 2.30 12.01
N TRP A 505 -16.62 2.69 10.78
CA TRP A 505 -15.26 2.82 10.27
C TRP A 505 -14.38 3.71 11.16
N VAL A 506 -14.85 4.92 11.49
CA VAL A 506 -14.10 5.86 12.32
C VAL A 506 -14.03 5.40 13.78
N SER A 507 -15.10 4.80 14.30
CA SER A 507 -15.15 4.31 15.68
C SER A 507 -14.16 3.17 15.94
N ALA A 508 -13.81 2.38 14.92
CA ALA A 508 -12.91 1.24 15.05
C ALA A 508 -11.56 1.63 15.70
N VAL A 509 -10.93 2.68 15.17
CA VAL A 509 -9.62 3.17 15.67
C VAL A 509 -9.75 3.70 17.09
N LEU A 510 -10.81 4.45 17.39
CA LEU A 510 -11.04 4.99 18.74
C LEU A 510 -11.21 3.87 19.78
N VAL A 511 -11.99 2.84 19.44
CA VAL A 511 -12.21 1.68 20.32
C VAL A 511 -10.89 0.97 20.59
N VAL A 512 -10.07 0.72 19.57
CA VAL A 512 -8.78 0.05 19.76
C VAL A 512 -7.80 0.90 20.56
N LEU A 513 -7.78 2.22 20.39
CA LEU A 513 -6.95 3.10 21.22
C LEU A 513 -7.36 3.07 22.70
N VAL A 514 -8.67 2.99 22.99
CA VAL A 514 -9.15 2.81 24.36
C VAL A 514 -8.75 1.43 24.91
N VAL A 515 -8.94 0.36 24.14
CA VAL A 515 -8.52 -1.00 24.53
C VAL A 515 -7.02 -1.04 24.80
N TYR A 516 -6.21 -0.45 23.92
CA TYR A 516 -4.76 -0.38 24.10
C TYR A 516 -4.37 0.41 25.35
N GLY A 517 -5.03 1.54 25.62
CA GLY A 517 -4.84 2.29 26.86
C GLY A 517 -5.15 1.47 28.11
N LEU A 518 -6.23 0.69 28.09
CA LEU A 518 -6.59 -0.23 29.19
C LEU A 518 -5.56 -1.35 29.36
N VAL A 519 -5.07 -1.92 28.26
CA VAL A 519 -4.02 -2.94 28.26
C VAL A 519 -2.74 -2.37 28.89
N LEU A 520 -2.28 -1.20 28.45
CA LEU A 520 -1.10 -0.54 29.01
C LEU A 520 -1.26 -0.23 30.50
N LEU A 521 -2.44 0.23 30.93
CA LEU A 521 -2.76 0.45 32.35
C LEU A 521 -2.69 -0.84 33.16
N PHE A 522 -3.23 -1.94 32.63
CA PHE A 522 -3.20 -3.25 33.29
C PHE A 522 -1.78 -3.81 33.39
N LEU A 523 -0.97 -3.62 32.34
CA LEU A 523 0.43 -4.04 32.29
C LEU A 523 1.38 -3.11 33.08
N GLY A 524 0.90 -1.95 33.54
CA GLY A 524 1.74 -0.96 34.21
C GLY A 524 2.85 -0.39 33.32
N ARG A 525 2.62 -0.31 31.99
CA ARG A 525 3.61 0.16 31.00
C ARG A 525 3.19 1.43 30.30
N SER A 526 4.18 2.18 29.81
CA SER A 526 3.96 3.27 28.85
C SER A 526 4.02 2.74 27.42
N PRO A 527 3.45 3.46 26.43
CA PRO A 527 3.65 3.14 25.03
C PRO A 527 5.15 3.09 24.69
N ALA A 528 5.54 2.19 23.79
CA ALA A 528 6.89 2.22 23.22
C ALA A 528 7.14 3.59 22.55
N GLY A 529 8.28 4.20 22.86
CA GLY A 529 8.67 5.48 22.26
C GLY A 529 8.93 5.32 20.75
N PRO A 530 8.62 6.33 19.92
CA PRO A 530 8.91 6.25 18.49
C PRO A 530 10.43 6.36 18.26
N ASN A 531 11.04 5.29 17.75
CA ASN A 531 12.41 5.28 17.24
C ASN A 531 12.49 5.82 15.80
N ALA A 532 11.83 6.97 15.54
CA ALA A 532 11.75 7.56 14.20
C ALA A 532 11.81 9.09 14.24
N ASN A 533 12.34 9.69 13.17
CA ASN A 533 12.36 11.15 12.99
C ASN A 533 10.93 11.69 12.89
N GLN A 534 10.60 12.68 13.72
CA GLN A 534 9.23 13.20 13.88
C GLN A 534 8.66 13.83 12.59
N GLY A 535 9.51 14.48 11.79
CA GLY A 535 9.10 15.13 10.52
C GLY A 535 8.58 14.13 9.48
N PRO A 536 9.43 13.20 9.00
CA PRO A 536 9.02 12.14 8.07
C PRO A 536 7.84 11.32 8.60
N LEU A 537 7.82 11.01 9.90
CA LEU A 537 6.73 10.28 10.53
C LEU A 537 5.39 11.01 10.42
N THR A 538 5.36 12.31 10.70
CA THR A 538 4.12 13.11 10.63
C THR A 538 3.56 13.16 9.22
N ILE A 539 4.41 13.40 8.22
CA ILE A 539 3.96 13.47 6.81
C ILE A 539 3.55 12.09 6.29
N ALA A 540 4.29 11.03 6.63
CA ALA A 540 3.90 9.66 6.27
C ALA A 540 2.55 9.29 6.89
N ALA A 541 2.34 9.60 8.17
CA ALA A 541 1.10 9.35 8.88
C ALA A 541 -0.08 10.12 8.26
N LEU A 542 0.10 11.38 7.86
CA LEU A 542 -0.96 12.17 7.22
C LEU A 542 -1.24 11.71 5.78
N GLY A 543 -0.21 11.68 4.93
CA GLY A 543 -0.35 11.47 3.48
C GLY A 543 -0.58 10.01 3.08
N ALA A 544 0.02 9.06 3.80
CA ALA A 544 -0.06 7.64 3.47
C ALA A 544 -0.76 6.77 4.53
N GLY A 545 -0.92 7.27 5.76
CA GLY A 545 -1.70 6.63 6.80
C GLY A 545 -3.18 7.03 6.78
N LEU A 546 -3.46 8.20 7.35
CA LEU A 546 -4.79 8.71 7.65
C LEU A 546 -5.61 9.04 6.41
N LEU A 547 -5.02 9.67 5.39
CA LEU A 547 -5.74 10.08 4.19
C LEU A 547 -6.38 8.90 3.42
N PRO A 548 -5.62 7.87 2.99
CA PRO A 548 -6.21 6.72 2.30
C PRO A 548 -7.17 5.92 3.19
N TRP A 549 -6.88 5.78 4.49
CA TRP A 549 -7.79 5.13 5.44
C TRP A 549 -9.12 5.89 5.59
N ALA A 550 -9.09 7.21 5.76
CA ALA A 550 -10.29 8.02 5.93
C ALA A 550 -11.14 8.06 4.65
N LEU A 551 -10.52 8.12 3.48
CA LEU A 551 -11.25 8.10 2.20
C LEU A 551 -11.85 6.72 1.91
N SER A 552 -11.26 5.64 2.40
CA SER A 552 -11.85 4.30 2.33
C SER A 552 -13.18 4.19 3.08
N ALA A 553 -13.42 5.03 4.10
CA ALA A 553 -14.72 5.12 4.78
C ALA A 553 -15.87 5.62 3.86
N THR A 554 -15.53 6.17 2.69
CA THR A 554 -16.51 6.71 1.73
C THR A 554 -17.01 5.67 0.72
N VAL A 555 -16.43 4.46 0.71
CA VAL A 555 -16.72 3.34 -0.20
C VAL A 555 -17.90 2.48 0.26
#